data_AF-A0A538DHP0-F1
#
_entry.id   AF-A0A538DHP0-F1
#
_cell.length_a   1.000
_cell.length_b   1.000
_cell.length_c   1.000
_cell.angle_alpha   90.00
_cell.angle_beta   90.00
_cell.angle_gamma   90.00
#
_symmetry.space_group_name_H-M   'P 1'
#
loop_
_entity.id
_entity.type
_entity.pdbx_description
1 polymer ?
#
loop_
_entity_poly.entity_id
_entity_poly.type
_entity_poly.pdbx_seq_one_letter_code
_entity_poly.pdbx_strand_id
1 'polypeptide(L)'
;MTVANGALRAVNVVGLEAYLYGVVPSEMPRDWLPEALKAQAVAARSYALAVKKSGSWFDLYPDTRSQVYLGIAHEAPTTTAAVQATAGEVVLYGGRVATTYFFSSSGGRTSSASEVWPSSPAVPYLVSVNDPYDTISPYHRWGPFVVPASRLKRVLRTRGRLTDVSMLTGPSGRVQNVTAIGSEGVSTMTGSDLRRALNLRSTWFRIGVLSLATPQAPVTYGKHVALSGVARRLPAVRLDQRQPGTPWEQVRPISPGPGGSVKVSAKPRVPTDYRLVSGAARSAVAHVSVAPLVRFHGMPDAATLRGFARPLFPGASAALQRFDGATWKTIARATIDQNGDFQAHVNLTPGQYRARLAPGRGFVPGVSPTLTVGPA
;
A
#
# COMPACT_ATOMS: atom_id res chain seq x y z
N MET A 1 -34.93 9.40 -31.89
CA MET A 1 -33.84 8.40 -31.80
C MET A 1 -33.20 8.27 -33.18
N THR A 2 -31.90 8.00 -33.26
CA THR A 2 -31.18 7.78 -34.53
C THR A 2 -30.26 6.56 -34.42
N VAL A 3 -30.01 5.87 -35.52
CA VAL A 3 -29.00 4.80 -35.57
C VAL A 3 -27.71 5.41 -36.11
N ALA A 4 -26.60 5.23 -35.40
CA ALA A 4 -25.28 5.70 -35.83
C ALA A 4 -24.22 4.68 -35.43
N ASN A 5 -23.36 4.30 -36.38
CA ASN A 5 -22.31 3.29 -36.22
C ASN A 5 -22.84 1.94 -35.67
N GLY A 6 -24.02 1.51 -36.10
CA GLY A 6 -24.63 0.26 -35.63
C GLY A 6 -25.20 0.31 -34.20
N ALA A 7 -25.26 1.49 -33.57
CA ALA A 7 -25.83 1.67 -32.24
C ALA A 7 -27.03 2.62 -32.25
N LEU A 8 -28.03 2.33 -31.41
CA LEU A 8 -29.17 3.22 -31.16
C LEU A 8 -28.72 4.40 -30.29
N ARG A 9 -29.00 5.61 -30.76
CA ARG A 9 -28.84 6.85 -29.99
C ARG A 9 -30.22 7.42 -29.65
N ALA A 10 -30.46 7.58 -28.37
CA ALA A 10 -31.65 8.25 -27.85
C ALA A 10 -31.26 9.60 -27.26
N VAL A 11 -32.00 10.65 -27.63
CA VAL A 11 -31.89 12.00 -27.06
C VAL A 11 -33.23 12.33 -26.46
N ASN A 12 -33.25 12.65 -25.17
CA ASN A 12 -34.43 13.18 -24.51
C ASN A 12 -34.47 14.71 -24.72
N VAL A 13 -35.50 15.21 -25.38
CA VAL A 13 -35.66 16.64 -25.68
C VAL A 13 -36.54 17.25 -24.60
N VAL A 14 -35.95 18.11 -23.77
CA VAL A 14 -36.60 18.72 -22.61
C VAL A 14 -36.21 20.19 -22.49
N GLY A 15 -37.12 21.01 -21.98
CA GLY A 15 -36.80 22.39 -21.63
C GLY A 15 -35.82 22.46 -20.46
N LEU A 16 -35.06 23.55 -20.35
CA LEU A 16 -34.00 23.70 -19.35
C LEU A 16 -34.51 23.52 -17.90
N GLU A 17 -35.65 24.12 -17.55
CA GLU A 17 -36.22 23.98 -16.19
C GLU A 17 -36.69 22.55 -15.90
N ALA A 18 -37.36 21.90 -16.85
CA ALA A 18 -37.78 20.50 -16.73
C ALA A 18 -36.59 19.54 -16.64
N TYR A 19 -35.50 19.84 -17.37
CA TYR A 19 -34.24 19.12 -17.22
C TYR A 19 -33.70 19.24 -15.78
N LEU A 20 -33.74 20.45 -15.19
CA LEU A 20 -33.25 20.69 -13.83
C LEU A 20 -34.10 20.00 -12.76
N TYR A 21 -35.39 19.78 -12.98
CA TYR A 21 -36.22 18.98 -12.06
C TYR A 21 -35.66 17.56 -11.89
N GLY A 22 -35.07 16.98 -12.94
CA GLY A 22 -34.40 15.69 -12.88
C GLY A 22 -32.94 15.76 -12.38
N VAL A 23 -32.23 16.88 -12.62
CA VAL A 23 -30.80 17.02 -12.24
C VAL A 23 -30.62 17.31 -10.75
N VAL A 24 -31.29 18.34 -10.22
CA VAL A 24 -31.06 18.79 -8.84
C VAL A 24 -31.23 17.65 -7.81
N PRO A 25 -32.31 16.85 -7.82
CA PRO A 25 -32.46 15.73 -6.89
C PRO A 25 -31.53 14.54 -7.19
N SER A 26 -30.92 14.48 -8.37
CA SER A 26 -29.94 13.45 -8.73
C SER A 26 -28.52 13.78 -8.25
N GLU A 27 -28.20 15.07 -8.12
CA GLU A 27 -26.89 15.56 -7.69
C GLU A 27 -26.84 15.90 -6.19
N MET A 28 -27.99 16.20 -5.59
CA MET A 28 -28.09 16.71 -4.22
C MET A 28 -29.24 16.06 -3.46
N PRO A 29 -29.06 15.65 -2.19
CA PRO A 29 -30.14 15.08 -1.41
C PRO A 29 -31.29 16.08 -1.22
N ARG A 30 -32.51 15.62 -1.51
CA ARG A 30 -33.74 16.43 -1.53
C ARG A 30 -34.18 17.02 -0.18
N ASP A 31 -33.59 16.53 0.92
CA ASP A 31 -33.83 16.93 2.30
C ASP A 31 -32.82 17.97 2.82
N TRP A 32 -31.89 18.41 1.98
CA TRP A 32 -30.98 19.51 2.33
C TRP A 32 -31.72 20.85 2.41
N LEU A 33 -31.05 21.81 3.07
CA LEU A 33 -31.59 23.14 3.31
C LEU A 33 -32.07 23.81 2.01
N PRO A 34 -33.23 24.51 2.02
CA PRO A 34 -33.78 25.13 0.81
C PRO A 34 -32.80 26.04 0.06
N GLU A 35 -32.02 26.86 0.77
CA GLU A 35 -31.02 27.74 0.15
C GLU A 35 -29.88 26.97 -0.51
N ALA A 36 -29.52 25.79 0.02
CA ALA A 36 -28.54 24.93 -0.61
C ALA A 36 -29.11 24.32 -1.91
N LEU A 37 -30.37 23.87 -1.91
CA LEU A 37 -31.05 23.38 -3.11
C LEU A 37 -31.18 24.47 -4.19
N LYS A 38 -31.47 25.72 -3.80
CA LYS A 38 -31.52 26.88 -4.71
C LYS A 38 -30.15 27.17 -5.32
N ALA A 39 -29.09 27.19 -4.50
CA ALA A 39 -27.72 27.37 -4.98
C ALA A 39 -27.33 26.28 -5.99
N GLN A 40 -27.69 25.01 -5.73
CA GLN A 40 -27.47 23.91 -6.66
C GLN A 40 -28.27 24.08 -7.96
N ALA A 41 -29.51 24.56 -7.91
CA ALA A 41 -30.32 24.82 -9.10
C ALA A 41 -29.65 25.89 -9.99
N VAL A 42 -29.22 27.01 -9.41
CA VAL A 42 -28.50 28.07 -10.13
C VAL A 42 -27.18 27.57 -10.70
N ALA A 43 -26.41 26.79 -9.94
CA ALA A 43 -25.16 26.18 -10.41
C ALA A 43 -25.41 25.20 -11.57
N ALA A 44 -26.37 24.30 -11.45
CA ALA A 44 -26.69 23.31 -12.47
C ALA A 44 -27.21 23.95 -13.77
N ARG A 45 -28.01 25.02 -13.65
CA ARG A 45 -28.50 25.82 -14.78
C ARG A 45 -27.35 26.51 -15.52
N SER A 46 -26.49 27.18 -14.76
CA SER A 46 -25.33 27.89 -15.30
C SER A 46 -24.38 26.93 -16.02
N TYR A 47 -24.11 25.76 -15.43
CA TYR A 47 -23.30 24.71 -16.04
C TYR A 47 -23.92 24.25 -17.37
N ALA A 48 -25.21 23.88 -17.36
CA ALA A 48 -25.91 23.40 -18.55
C ALA A 48 -25.80 24.39 -19.72
N LEU A 49 -25.98 25.68 -19.44
CA LEU A 49 -25.86 26.73 -20.46
C LEU A 49 -24.42 26.98 -20.91
N ALA A 50 -23.44 26.90 -20.00
CA ALA A 50 -22.04 27.16 -20.30
C ALA A 50 -21.36 26.04 -21.09
N VAL A 51 -21.75 24.77 -20.88
CA VAL A 51 -21.07 23.61 -21.49
C VAL A 51 -21.88 22.90 -22.57
N LYS A 52 -23.10 23.36 -22.88
CA LYS A 52 -23.91 22.76 -23.93
C LYS A 52 -23.13 22.68 -25.25
N LYS A 53 -23.27 21.55 -25.93
CA LYS A 53 -22.59 21.31 -27.20
C LYS A 53 -23.31 21.99 -28.36
N SER A 54 -23.06 23.29 -28.53
CA SER A 54 -23.55 24.04 -29.69
C SER A 54 -23.13 23.38 -31.01
N GLY A 55 -24.08 23.11 -31.91
CA GLY A 55 -23.84 22.46 -33.21
C GLY A 55 -23.73 20.93 -33.16
N SER A 56 -23.93 20.30 -32.00
CA SER A 56 -24.07 18.85 -31.85
C SER A 56 -25.54 18.42 -31.96
N TRP A 57 -25.78 17.12 -32.15
CA TRP A 57 -27.13 16.53 -32.15
C TRP A 57 -27.73 16.35 -30.73
N PHE A 58 -27.00 16.75 -29.70
CA PHE A 58 -27.42 16.77 -28.29
C PHE A 58 -26.57 17.79 -27.51
N ASP A 59 -27.13 18.33 -26.41
CA ASP A 59 -26.47 19.35 -25.60
C ASP A 59 -25.59 18.78 -24.48
N LEU A 60 -26.11 17.81 -23.71
CA LEU A 60 -25.51 17.31 -22.46
C LEU A 60 -25.61 15.78 -22.35
N TYR A 61 -24.67 15.17 -21.63
CA TYR A 61 -24.78 13.76 -21.24
C TYR A 61 -25.62 13.60 -19.97
N PRO A 62 -26.36 12.49 -19.79
CA PRO A 62 -27.18 12.27 -18.59
C PRO A 62 -26.39 11.73 -17.39
N ASP A 63 -25.06 11.75 -17.43
CA ASP A 63 -24.17 11.19 -16.41
C ASP A 63 -23.04 12.14 -16.05
N THR A 64 -22.08 11.67 -15.25
CA THR A 64 -20.95 12.46 -14.71
C THR A 64 -20.05 13.13 -15.77
N ARG A 65 -20.22 12.84 -17.07
CA ARG A 65 -19.57 13.61 -18.15
C ARG A 65 -20.15 15.01 -18.28
N SER A 66 -21.40 15.21 -17.86
CA SER A 66 -22.05 16.50 -17.71
C SER A 66 -22.64 16.62 -16.31
N GLN A 67 -23.91 16.26 -16.14
CA GLN A 67 -24.58 16.20 -14.85
C GLN A 67 -25.49 14.96 -14.85
N VAL A 68 -25.72 14.37 -13.68
CA VAL A 68 -26.59 13.21 -13.52
C VAL A 68 -28.03 13.64 -13.76
N TYR A 69 -28.67 13.07 -14.79
CA TYR A 69 -30.07 13.30 -15.13
C TYR A 69 -30.82 11.97 -15.18
N LEU A 70 -31.68 11.74 -14.19
CA LEU A 70 -32.44 10.48 -14.03
C LEU A 70 -33.93 10.62 -14.39
N GLY A 71 -34.31 11.77 -14.98
CA GLY A 71 -35.66 12.02 -15.49
C GLY A 71 -36.74 12.17 -14.40
N ILE A 72 -38.00 12.09 -14.83
CA ILE A 72 -39.17 12.39 -14.01
C ILE A 72 -39.30 11.54 -12.74
N ALA A 73 -38.80 10.30 -12.78
CA ALA A 73 -38.85 9.39 -11.64
C ALA A 73 -38.01 9.86 -10.44
N HIS A 74 -37.07 10.79 -10.66
CA HIS A 74 -36.23 11.36 -9.61
C HIS A 74 -36.67 12.75 -9.16
N GLU A 75 -37.68 13.35 -9.79
CA GLU A 75 -38.20 14.65 -9.38
C GLU A 75 -38.73 14.60 -7.94
N ALA A 76 -38.53 15.69 -7.19
CA ALA A 76 -39.01 15.82 -5.82
C ALA A 76 -39.58 17.22 -5.58
N PRO A 77 -40.70 17.37 -4.85
CA PRO A 77 -41.31 18.68 -4.63
C PRO A 77 -40.36 19.74 -4.05
N THR A 78 -39.48 19.34 -3.14
CA THR A 78 -38.51 20.25 -2.51
C THR A 78 -37.48 20.79 -3.49
N THR A 79 -36.94 19.94 -4.37
CA THR A 79 -35.97 20.36 -5.40
C THR A 79 -36.64 21.10 -6.55
N THR A 80 -37.85 20.69 -6.94
CA THR A 80 -38.65 21.39 -7.96
C THR A 80 -38.99 22.81 -7.51
N ALA A 81 -39.39 22.99 -6.24
CA ALA A 81 -39.62 24.31 -5.67
C ALA A 81 -38.37 25.19 -5.69
N ALA A 82 -37.18 24.63 -5.41
CA ALA A 82 -35.92 25.36 -5.48
C ALA A 82 -35.55 25.78 -6.91
N VAL A 83 -35.78 24.90 -7.90
CA VAL A 83 -35.58 25.22 -9.32
C VAL A 83 -36.52 26.36 -9.76
N GLN A 84 -37.80 26.27 -9.40
CA GLN A 84 -38.80 27.30 -9.72
C GLN A 84 -38.50 28.64 -9.04
N ALA A 85 -38.09 28.63 -7.77
CA ALA A 85 -37.77 29.85 -7.02
C ALA A 85 -36.54 30.59 -7.56
N THR A 86 -35.72 29.93 -8.39
CA THR A 86 -34.50 30.50 -9.01
C THR A 86 -34.59 30.48 -10.54
N ALA A 87 -35.81 30.44 -11.09
CA ALA A 87 -36.02 30.32 -12.53
C ALA A 87 -35.29 31.45 -13.30
N GLY A 88 -34.49 31.06 -14.29
CA GLY A 88 -33.70 32.01 -15.09
C GLY A 88 -32.46 32.59 -14.40
N GLU A 89 -32.24 32.33 -13.11
CA GLU A 89 -31.05 32.81 -12.41
C GLU A 89 -29.82 31.98 -12.80
N VAL A 90 -28.73 32.68 -13.13
CA VAL A 90 -27.45 32.12 -13.54
C VAL A 90 -26.29 32.90 -12.93
N VAL A 91 -25.16 32.23 -12.74
CA VAL A 91 -23.91 32.87 -12.34
C VAL A 91 -23.26 33.50 -13.57
N LEU A 92 -22.91 34.78 -13.47
CA LEU A 92 -22.22 35.52 -14.52
C LEU A 92 -20.78 35.85 -14.12
N TYR A 93 -19.88 35.83 -15.08
CA TYR A 93 -18.54 36.39 -14.96
C TYR A 93 -18.19 37.16 -16.24
N GLY A 94 -17.87 38.44 -16.12
CA GLY A 94 -17.58 39.30 -17.27
C GLY A 94 -18.75 39.39 -18.27
N GLY A 95 -19.99 39.39 -17.78
CA GLY A 95 -21.20 39.46 -18.60
C GLY A 95 -21.56 38.17 -19.35
N ARG A 96 -20.86 37.06 -19.11
CA ARG A 96 -21.14 35.74 -19.71
C ARG A 96 -21.51 34.74 -18.63
N VAL A 97 -22.33 33.74 -18.98
CA VAL A 97 -22.65 32.64 -18.06
C VAL A 97 -21.36 31.92 -17.68
N ALA A 98 -21.12 31.80 -16.37
CA ALA A 98 -19.95 31.18 -15.81
C ALA A 98 -20.06 29.65 -15.82
N THR A 99 -18.95 28.95 -16.05
CA THR A 99 -18.89 27.49 -15.91
C THR A 99 -18.83 27.12 -14.43
N THR A 100 -19.89 26.53 -13.90
CA THR A 100 -20.06 26.22 -12.47
C THR A 100 -19.92 24.73 -12.20
N TYR A 101 -18.67 24.24 -12.16
CA TYR A 101 -18.42 22.87 -11.70
C TYR A 101 -18.76 22.74 -10.21
N PHE A 102 -19.36 21.60 -9.84
CA PHE A 102 -19.66 21.25 -8.46
C PHE A 102 -19.22 19.81 -8.17
N PHE A 103 -19.12 19.47 -6.89
CA PHE A 103 -18.72 18.15 -6.40
C PHE A 103 -19.26 17.94 -4.99
N SER A 104 -19.35 16.67 -4.55
CA SER A 104 -20.00 16.30 -3.28
C SER A 104 -19.28 16.80 -2.02
N SER A 105 -17.95 16.71 -1.96
CA SER A 105 -17.17 17.04 -0.76
C SER A 105 -15.77 17.51 -1.14
N SER A 106 -15.30 18.59 -0.50
CA SER A 106 -14.03 19.24 -0.83
C SER A 106 -12.84 18.65 -0.09
N GLY A 107 -13.03 17.95 1.03
CA GLY A 107 -11.98 17.59 1.97
C GLY A 107 -11.42 18.79 2.76
N GLY A 108 -12.05 19.97 2.67
CA GLY A 108 -11.68 21.20 3.37
C GLY A 108 -11.16 22.35 2.48
N ARG A 109 -10.99 22.13 1.18
CA ARG A 109 -10.48 23.10 0.21
C ARG A 109 -10.84 22.68 -1.22
N THR A 110 -11.30 23.64 -2.03
CA THR A 110 -11.57 23.41 -3.45
C THR A 110 -10.27 23.35 -4.26
N SER A 111 -10.33 22.99 -5.54
CA SER A 111 -9.18 23.06 -6.45
C SER A 111 -9.43 24.06 -7.55
N SER A 112 -8.37 24.72 -8.03
CA SER A 112 -8.51 25.57 -9.20
C SER A 112 -8.74 24.74 -10.46
N ALA A 113 -9.40 25.32 -11.46
CA ALA A 113 -9.57 24.67 -12.76
C ALA A 113 -8.21 24.34 -13.40
N SER A 114 -7.20 25.20 -13.22
CA SER A 114 -5.84 24.97 -13.71
C SER A 114 -5.10 23.83 -13.01
N GLU A 115 -5.45 23.50 -11.77
CA GLU A 115 -4.88 22.35 -11.06
C GLU A 115 -5.52 21.03 -11.51
N VAL A 116 -6.83 21.06 -11.78
CA VAL A 116 -7.59 19.87 -12.24
C VAL A 116 -7.35 19.59 -13.73
N TRP A 117 -7.29 20.65 -14.55
CA TRP A 117 -7.08 20.60 -16.00
C TRP A 117 -5.91 21.51 -16.41
N PRO A 118 -4.65 21.05 -16.23
CA PRO A 118 -3.47 21.88 -16.49
C PRO A 118 -3.29 22.32 -17.94
N SER A 119 -3.89 21.61 -18.88
CA SER A 119 -3.87 21.94 -20.31
C SER A 119 -4.97 22.94 -20.72
N SER A 120 -5.84 23.33 -19.80
CA SER A 120 -6.91 24.31 -20.05
C SER A 120 -6.46 25.71 -19.60
N PRO A 121 -6.93 26.77 -20.28
CA PRO A 121 -6.70 28.15 -19.82
C PRO A 121 -7.18 28.33 -18.38
N ALA A 122 -6.45 29.15 -17.62
CA ALA A 122 -6.87 29.52 -16.28
C ALA A 122 -8.25 30.20 -16.32
N VAL A 123 -9.14 29.79 -15.43
CA VAL A 123 -10.47 30.38 -15.29
C VAL A 123 -10.47 31.25 -14.03
N PRO A 124 -10.56 32.59 -14.14
CA PRO A 124 -10.28 33.50 -13.02
C PRO A 124 -11.15 33.31 -11.78
N TYR A 125 -12.37 32.81 -11.94
CA TYR A 125 -13.32 32.56 -10.85
C TYR A 125 -13.30 31.11 -10.34
N LEU A 126 -12.61 30.19 -11.04
CA LEU A 126 -12.43 28.80 -10.57
C LEU A 126 -11.06 28.66 -9.93
N VAL A 127 -10.91 29.36 -8.81
CA VAL A 127 -9.72 29.35 -7.96
C VAL A 127 -9.93 28.49 -6.72
N SER A 128 -8.82 28.07 -6.11
CA SER A 128 -8.86 27.23 -4.92
C SER A 128 -9.12 28.06 -3.66
N VAL A 129 -10.24 27.80 -2.99
CA VAL A 129 -10.67 28.49 -1.76
C VAL A 129 -10.80 27.49 -0.61
N ASN A 130 -10.67 27.98 0.62
CA ASN A 130 -10.89 27.18 1.82
C ASN A 130 -12.38 26.88 1.98
N ASP A 131 -12.69 25.68 2.45
CA ASP A 131 -14.05 25.23 2.73
C ASP A 131 -14.09 24.64 4.15
N PRO A 132 -14.27 25.48 5.18
CA PRO A 132 -14.25 25.03 6.57
C PRO A 132 -15.46 24.15 6.94
N TYR A 133 -16.53 24.18 6.14
CA TYR A 133 -17.80 23.53 6.45
C TYR A 133 -17.85 22.07 6.01
N ASP A 134 -17.00 21.65 5.05
CA ASP A 134 -16.95 20.26 4.57
C ASP A 134 -16.68 19.23 5.68
N THR A 135 -16.17 19.66 6.84
CA THR A 135 -15.94 18.79 8.00
C THR A 135 -17.19 18.02 8.47
N ILE A 136 -18.40 18.52 8.18
CA ILE A 136 -19.66 17.84 8.50
C ILE A 136 -19.98 16.68 7.54
N SER A 137 -19.35 16.65 6.36
CA SER A 137 -19.62 15.64 5.35
C SER A 137 -19.13 14.26 5.83
N PRO A 138 -19.95 13.20 5.73
CA PRO A 138 -19.48 11.84 5.99
C PRO A 138 -18.40 11.38 4.99
N TYR A 139 -18.20 12.14 3.91
CA TYR A 139 -17.18 11.91 2.89
C TYR A 139 -15.94 12.80 3.04
N HIS A 140 -15.90 13.70 4.03
CA HIS A 140 -14.76 14.59 4.33
C HIS A 140 -13.45 13.80 4.48
N ARG A 141 -13.53 12.69 5.23
CA ARG A 141 -12.45 11.73 5.39
C ARG A 141 -12.89 10.38 4.85
N TRP A 142 -11.98 9.70 4.17
CA TRP A 142 -12.22 8.38 3.61
C TRP A 142 -10.95 7.53 3.69
N GLY A 143 -11.15 6.21 3.68
CA GLY A 143 -10.08 5.25 3.97
C GLY A 143 -9.81 5.12 5.48
N PRO A 144 -8.66 4.54 5.88
CA PRO A 144 -7.57 4.10 5.02
C PRO A 144 -7.94 2.89 4.15
N PHE A 145 -7.30 2.76 2.99
CA PHE A 145 -7.39 1.57 2.14
C PHE A 145 -6.06 0.84 2.14
N VAL A 146 -6.09 -0.47 2.36
CA VAL A 146 -4.89 -1.32 2.28
C VAL A 146 -4.76 -1.82 0.84
N VAL A 147 -3.69 -1.39 0.16
CA VAL A 147 -3.38 -1.81 -1.21
C VAL A 147 -2.12 -2.67 -1.19
N PRO A 148 -2.19 -3.96 -1.56
CA PRO A 148 -1.00 -4.79 -1.67
C PRO A 148 -0.01 -4.22 -2.70
N ALA A 149 1.29 -4.33 -2.42
CA ALA A 149 2.34 -3.84 -3.32
C ALA A 149 2.24 -4.42 -4.73
N SER A 150 1.77 -5.67 -4.88
CA SER A 150 1.54 -6.31 -6.17
C SER A 150 0.43 -5.64 -7.00
N ARG A 151 -0.68 -5.24 -6.35
CA ARG A 151 -1.75 -4.47 -7.00
C ARG A 151 -1.25 -3.09 -7.39
N LEU A 152 -0.53 -2.42 -6.49
CA LEU A 152 0.00 -1.08 -6.77
C LEU A 152 1.04 -1.09 -7.90
N LYS A 153 1.94 -2.07 -7.93
CA LYS A 153 2.89 -2.30 -9.03
C LYS A 153 2.18 -2.44 -10.37
N ARG A 154 1.09 -3.22 -10.42
CA ARG A 154 0.31 -3.44 -11.65
C ARG A 154 -0.35 -2.15 -12.13
N VAL A 155 -0.96 -1.40 -11.21
CA VAL A 155 -1.61 -0.13 -11.52
C VAL A 155 -0.59 0.89 -12.02
N LEU A 156 0.52 1.06 -11.31
CA LEU A 156 1.56 2.04 -11.65
C LEU A 156 2.49 1.57 -12.78
N ARG A 157 2.32 0.34 -13.28
CA ARG A 157 3.12 -0.24 -14.38
C ARG A 157 4.63 -0.18 -14.14
N THR A 158 5.05 -0.42 -12.90
CA THR A 158 6.46 -0.31 -12.48
C THR A 158 7.28 -1.51 -12.96
N ARG A 159 8.48 -1.26 -13.50
CA ARG A 159 9.44 -2.29 -13.89
C ARG A 159 10.18 -2.87 -12.66
N GLY A 160 10.58 -4.14 -12.73
CA GLY A 160 11.21 -4.82 -11.61
C GLY A 160 10.34 -4.88 -10.34
N ARG A 161 10.95 -4.93 -9.17
CA ARG A 161 10.25 -4.91 -7.87
C ARG A 161 9.94 -3.48 -7.48
N LEU A 162 8.69 -3.20 -7.10
CA LEU A 162 8.30 -1.92 -6.51
C LEU A 162 9.02 -1.74 -5.17
N THR A 163 9.89 -0.73 -5.07
CA THR A 163 10.64 -0.42 -3.86
C THR A 163 10.02 0.75 -3.10
N ASP A 164 9.51 1.74 -3.83
CA ASP A 164 9.09 3.01 -3.26
C ASP A 164 8.01 3.69 -4.13
N VAL A 165 7.27 4.63 -3.56
CA VAL A 165 6.33 5.52 -4.22
C VAL A 165 6.46 6.93 -3.64
N SER A 166 6.67 7.92 -4.49
CA SER A 166 6.63 9.34 -4.16
C SER A 166 5.39 10.01 -4.78
N MET A 167 5.02 11.17 -4.24
CA MET A 167 3.85 11.93 -4.68
C MET A 167 4.24 13.41 -4.81
N LEU A 168 3.72 14.05 -5.86
CA LEU A 168 3.72 15.50 -6.02
C LEU A 168 2.30 16.00 -5.77
N THR A 169 2.17 16.98 -4.87
CA THR A 169 0.89 17.63 -4.55
C THR A 169 0.83 19.04 -5.10
N GLY A 170 -0.35 19.44 -5.58
CA GLY A 170 -0.62 20.80 -6.03
C GLY A 170 -1.00 21.75 -4.87
N PRO A 171 -1.31 23.02 -5.19
CA PRO A 171 -1.66 24.04 -4.19
C PRO A 171 -2.92 23.75 -3.37
N SER A 172 -3.82 22.89 -3.85
CA SER A 172 -4.97 22.41 -3.05
C SER A 172 -4.62 21.27 -2.09
N GLY A 173 -3.39 20.75 -2.14
CA GLY A 173 -2.97 19.56 -1.40
C GLY A 173 -3.35 18.24 -2.09
N ARG A 174 -4.03 18.30 -3.23
CA ARG A 174 -4.34 17.13 -4.05
C ARG A 174 -3.12 16.61 -4.78
N VAL A 175 -3.06 15.29 -4.94
CA VAL A 175 -2.01 14.60 -5.66
C VAL A 175 -2.16 14.89 -7.15
N GLN A 176 -1.14 15.51 -7.74
CA GLN A 176 -1.03 15.74 -9.17
C GLN A 176 -0.39 14.54 -9.86
N ASN A 177 0.72 14.04 -9.31
CA ASN A 177 1.47 12.93 -9.87
C ASN A 177 1.92 11.97 -8.77
N VAL A 178 1.98 10.69 -9.13
CA VAL A 178 2.53 9.61 -8.32
C VAL A 178 3.62 8.93 -9.13
N THR A 179 4.83 8.91 -8.57
CA THR A 179 5.98 8.24 -9.18
C THR A 179 6.29 6.98 -8.41
N ALA A 180 6.19 5.85 -9.08
CA ALA A 180 6.64 4.57 -8.57
C ALA A 180 8.12 4.38 -8.89
N ILE A 181 8.86 3.88 -7.92
CA ILE A 181 10.28 3.57 -8.04
C ILE A 181 10.39 2.04 -7.99
N GLY A 182 10.87 1.48 -9.10
CA GLY A 182 11.16 0.07 -9.25
C GLY A 182 12.66 -0.21 -9.21
N SER A 183 13.03 -1.46 -9.00
CA SER A 183 14.43 -1.91 -9.09
C SER A 183 15.04 -1.77 -10.49
N GLU A 184 14.20 -1.58 -11.53
CA GLU A 184 14.60 -1.52 -12.94
C GLU A 184 14.12 -0.24 -13.63
N GLY A 185 13.76 0.79 -12.84
CA GLY A 185 13.35 2.10 -13.37
C GLY A 185 12.14 2.70 -12.67
N VAL A 186 11.71 3.86 -13.15
CA VAL A 186 10.59 4.62 -12.59
C VAL A 186 9.41 4.66 -13.55
N SER A 187 8.20 4.80 -13.00
CA SER A 187 6.99 5.07 -13.77
C SER A 187 6.15 6.14 -13.07
N THR A 188 5.53 7.02 -13.85
CA THR A 188 4.72 8.12 -13.31
C THR A 188 3.29 8.00 -13.83
N MET A 189 2.33 8.33 -12.96
CA MET A 189 0.91 8.38 -13.27
C MET A 189 0.29 9.62 -12.63
N THR A 190 -0.74 10.20 -13.26
CA THR A 190 -1.47 11.32 -12.65
C THR A 190 -2.25 10.85 -11.42
N GLY A 191 -2.48 11.74 -10.46
CA GLY A 191 -3.32 11.43 -9.30
C GLY A 191 -4.75 11.04 -9.71
N SER A 192 -5.28 11.65 -10.77
CA SER A 192 -6.60 11.35 -11.34
C SER A 192 -6.69 9.93 -11.91
N ASP A 193 -5.65 9.47 -12.61
CA ASP A 193 -5.58 8.11 -13.13
C ASP A 193 -5.45 7.10 -12.00
N LEU A 194 -4.61 7.38 -11.01
CA LEU A 194 -4.45 6.50 -9.86
C LEU A 194 -5.75 6.40 -9.04
N ARG A 195 -6.44 7.54 -8.84
CA ARG A 195 -7.77 7.59 -8.21
C ARG A 195 -8.73 6.65 -8.91
N ARG A 196 -8.83 6.72 -10.25
CA ARG A 196 -9.71 5.84 -11.03
C ARG A 196 -9.30 4.38 -10.92
N ALA A 197 -8.01 4.07 -11.08
CA ALA A 197 -7.49 2.71 -11.07
C ALA A 197 -7.63 2.01 -9.69
N LEU A 198 -7.61 2.77 -8.60
CA LEU A 198 -7.80 2.25 -7.24
C LEU A 198 -9.22 2.46 -6.70
N ASN A 199 -10.12 3.06 -7.49
CA ASN A 199 -11.48 3.44 -7.08
C ASN A 199 -11.52 4.30 -5.80
N LEU A 200 -10.65 5.31 -5.74
CA LEU A 200 -10.59 6.27 -4.64
C LEU A 200 -11.61 7.40 -4.86
N ARG A 201 -12.05 8.04 -3.77
CA ARG A 201 -13.06 9.12 -3.85
C ARG A 201 -12.53 10.39 -4.50
N SER A 202 -11.32 10.81 -4.14
CA SER A 202 -10.69 12.03 -4.67
C SER A 202 -9.20 11.84 -4.91
N THR A 203 -8.55 12.87 -5.47
CA THR A 203 -7.08 12.96 -5.55
C THR A 203 -6.46 13.52 -4.27
N TRP A 204 -7.26 13.82 -3.25
CA TRP A 204 -6.76 14.27 -1.95
C TRP A 204 -6.49 13.08 -1.05
N PHE A 205 -5.33 12.46 -1.23
CA PHE A 205 -4.91 11.32 -0.43
C PHE A 205 -3.42 11.38 -0.12
N ARG A 206 -3.01 10.54 0.82
CA ARG A 206 -1.60 10.28 1.12
C ARG A 206 -1.35 8.78 1.06
N ILE A 207 -0.21 8.39 0.52
CA ILE A 207 0.26 6.99 0.50
C ILE A 207 1.19 6.77 1.69
N GLY A 208 0.78 5.89 2.60
CA GLY A 208 1.62 5.30 3.63
C GLY A 208 2.30 4.03 3.09
N VAL A 209 3.52 3.76 3.53
CA VAL A 209 4.27 2.55 3.11
C VAL A 209 4.69 1.75 4.32
N LEU A 210 4.40 0.45 4.27
CA LEU A 210 4.71 -0.53 5.31
C LEU A 210 5.37 -1.76 4.66
N SER A 211 6.65 -1.98 4.93
CA SER A 211 7.39 -3.13 4.44
C SER A 211 8.36 -3.65 5.50
N LEU A 212 8.57 -4.96 5.49
CA LEU A 212 9.58 -5.64 6.30
C LEU A 212 10.32 -6.61 5.38
N ALA A 213 11.64 -6.51 5.35
CA ALA A 213 12.49 -7.38 4.56
C ALA A 213 12.73 -8.69 5.30
N THR A 214 12.70 -9.79 4.55
CA THR A 214 13.09 -11.11 5.06
C THR A 214 14.62 -11.22 5.09
N PRO A 215 15.24 -11.55 6.23
CA PRO A 215 16.66 -11.86 6.28
C PRO A 215 17.01 -13.03 5.35
N GLN A 216 18.08 -12.89 4.56
CA GLN A 216 18.46 -13.92 3.56
C GLN A 216 19.20 -15.11 4.18
N ALA A 217 19.89 -14.91 5.30
CA ALA A 217 20.63 -15.94 6.01
C ALA A 217 19.91 -16.34 7.31
N PRO A 218 20.00 -17.61 7.71
CA PRO A 218 19.48 -18.03 9.00
C PRO A 218 20.28 -17.39 10.14
N VAL A 219 19.60 -17.14 11.25
CA VAL A 219 20.25 -16.65 12.47
C VAL A 219 20.70 -17.84 13.33
N THR A 220 21.93 -17.81 13.81
CA THR A 220 22.41 -18.82 14.75
C THR A 220 21.66 -18.72 16.07
N TYR A 221 21.27 -19.86 16.64
CA TYR A 221 20.57 -19.94 17.92
C TYR A 221 21.28 -19.09 18.99
N GLY A 222 20.48 -18.28 19.70
CA GLY A 222 20.97 -17.40 20.75
C GLY A 222 21.64 -16.11 20.24
N LYS A 223 21.70 -15.87 18.93
CA LYS A 223 22.15 -14.60 18.34
C LYS A 223 20.98 -13.71 17.97
N HIS A 224 21.29 -12.43 17.79
CA HIS A 224 20.35 -11.42 17.33
C HIS A 224 20.30 -11.39 15.81
N VAL A 225 19.14 -11.06 15.26
CA VAL A 225 18.92 -10.72 13.86
C VAL A 225 18.46 -9.28 13.76
N ALA A 226 18.99 -8.53 12.79
CA ALA A 226 18.49 -7.22 12.45
C ALA A 226 17.38 -7.35 11.40
N LEU A 227 16.16 -7.01 11.77
CA LEU A 227 15.03 -6.87 10.86
C LEU A 227 15.01 -5.44 10.33
N SER A 228 14.95 -5.29 9.01
CA SER A 228 14.97 -4.00 8.33
C SER A 228 13.71 -3.82 7.49
N GLY A 229 13.20 -2.60 7.40
CA GLY A 229 11.98 -2.31 6.66
C GLY A 229 11.75 -0.82 6.46
N VAL A 230 10.56 -0.48 5.98
CA VAL A 230 10.10 0.90 5.80
C VAL A 230 8.72 1.06 6.41
N ALA A 231 8.53 2.10 7.20
CA ALA A 231 7.28 2.54 7.78
C ALA A 231 7.22 4.07 7.72
N ARG A 232 6.43 4.64 6.82
CA ARG A 232 6.33 6.10 6.63
C ARG A 232 4.91 6.54 6.34
N ARG A 233 4.57 7.75 6.78
CA ARG A 233 3.24 8.36 6.58
C ARG A 233 2.11 7.43 7.01
N LEU A 234 2.36 6.73 8.11
CA LEU A 234 1.43 5.82 8.76
C LEU A 234 1.21 6.32 10.19
N PRO A 235 0.07 5.95 10.81
CA PRO A 235 -0.11 6.15 12.24
C PRO A 235 0.86 5.24 13.03
N ALA A 236 0.54 4.93 14.29
CA ALA A 236 1.36 4.05 15.12
C ALA A 236 1.74 2.74 14.37
N VAL A 237 3.02 2.37 14.46
CA VAL A 237 3.56 1.16 13.86
C VAL A 237 4.09 0.27 14.98
N ARG A 238 3.92 -1.04 14.83
CA ARG A 238 4.45 -2.03 15.78
C ARG A 238 4.98 -3.25 15.05
N LEU A 239 5.80 -4.02 15.76
CA LEU A 239 6.27 -5.33 15.35
C LEU A 239 5.41 -6.40 16.03
N ASP A 240 4.86 -7.32 15.23
CA ASP A 240 4.26 -8.55 15.71
C ASP A 240 5.19 -9.73 15.35
N GLN A 241 5.12 -10.82 16.13
CA GLN A 241 5.81 -12.08 15.85
C GLN A 241 4.89 -13.29 16.01
N ARG A 242 5.29 -14.45 15.49
CA ARG A 242 4.69 -15.75 15.80
C ARG A 242 5.65 -16.89 15.46
N GLN A 243 5.39 -18.08 16.01
CA GLN A 243 5.92 -19.29 15.39
C GLN A 243 5.03 -19.64 14.17
N PRO A 244 5.59 -20.24 13.09
CA PRO A 244 4.78 -20.65 11.95
C PRO A 244 3.60 -21.54 12.39
N GLY A 245 2.38 -21.15 12.02
CA GLY A 245 1.15 -21.85 12.39
C GLY A 245 0.49 -21.39 13.69
N THR A 246 1.11 -20.50 14.48
CA THR A 246 0.51 -19.97 15.72
C THR A 246 -0.15 -18.60 15.50
N PRO A 247 -1.00 -18.14 16.44
CA PRO A 247 -1.48 -16.77 16.45
C PRO A 247 -0.35 -15.73 16.52
N TRP A 248 -0.64 -14.51 16.06
CA TRP A 248 0.29 -13.38 16.13
C TRP A 248 0.28 -12.75 17.51
N GLU A 249 1.48 -12.45 18.03
CA GLU A 249 1.70 -11.77 19.29
C GLU A 249 2.36 -10.41 19.06
N GLN A 250 1.92 -9.39 19.80
CA GLN A 250 2.54 -8.07 19.75
C GLN A 250 3.89 -8.11 20.47
N VAL A 251 4.95 -7.66 19.79
CA VAL A 251 6.29 -7.54 20.39
C VAL A 251 6.47 -6.17 21.02
N ARG A 252 6.43 -5.11 20.19
CA ARG A 252 6.66 -3.73 20.65
C ARG A 252 6.24 -2.68 19.61
N PRO A 253 5.90 -1.45 20.03
CA PRO A 253 5.83 -0.30 19.14
C PRO A 253 7.17 -0.04 18.43
N ILE A 254 7.10 0.55 17.24
CA ILE A 254 8.24 0.93 16.42
C ILE A 254 8.12 2.41 16.09
N SER A 255 9.17 3.17 16.42
CA SER A 255 9.36 4.55 15.97
C SER A 255 10.28 4.53 14.75
N PRO A 256 9.77 4.75 13.53
CA PRO A 256 10.59 4.76 12.33
C PRO A 256 11.59 5.92 12.37
N GLY A 257 12.81 5.68 11.88
CA GLY A 257 13.83 6.71 11.74
C GLY A 257 13.58 7.65 10.55
N PRO A 258 14.57 8.49 10.19
CA PRO A 258 14.50 9.37 9.03
C PRO A 258 14.11 8.60 7.76
N GLY A 259 13.26 9.23 6.92
CA GLY A 259 12.72 8.61 5.72
C GLY A 259 11.75 7.44 5.97
N GLY A 260 11.43 7.14 7.22
CA GLY A 260 10.63 5.98 7.64
C GLY A 260 11.42 4.68 7.72
N SER A 261 12.74 4.73 7.85
CA SER A 261 13.55 3.52 8.00
C SER A 261 13.20 2.78 9.28
N VAL A 262 13.00 1.46 9.18
CA VAL A 262 12.79 0.59 10.34
C VAL A 262 14.01 -0.31 10.50
N LYS A 263 14.60 -0.31 11.69
CA LYS A 263 15.63 -1.26 12.11
C LYS A 263 15.29 -1.77 13.50
N VAL A 264 15.05 -3.08 13.64
CA VAL A 264 14.72 -3.71 14.91
C VAL A 264 15.54 -4.97 15.11
N SER A 265 16.20 -5.07 16.27
CA SER A 265 16.89 -6.28 16.70
C SER A 265 15.90 -7.25 17.34
N ALA A 266 15.91 -8.50 16.90
CA ALA A 266 15.16 -9.60 17.49
C ALA A 266 16.11 -10.76 17.82
N LYS A 267 15.74 -11.63 18.77
CA LYS A 267 16.54 -12.78 19.19
C LYS A 267 15.71 -14.08 19.15
N PRO A 268 15.32 -14.54 17.96
CA PRO A 268 14.48 -15.73 17.83
C PRO A 268 15.26 -16.97 18.31
N ARG A 269 14.60 -17.78 19.14
CA ARG A 269 15.14 -19.07 19.64
C ARG A 269 14.64 -20.27 18.83
N VAL A 270 13.60 -20.05 18.04
CA VAL A 270 12.97 -21.00 17.11
C VAL A 270 12.68 -20.24 15.81
N PRO A 271 12.45 -20.91 14.67
CA PRO A 271 11.97 -20.25 13.47
C PRO A 271 10.78 -19.34 13.79
N THR A 272 10.88 -18.07 13.44
CA THR A 272 9.90 -17.05 13.87
C THR A 272 9.53 -16.18 12.68
N ASP A 273 8.23 -16.01 12.47
CA ASP A 273 7.69 -15.04 11.51
C ASP A 273 7.57 -13.68 12.20
N TYR A 274 7.97 -12.62 11.49
CA TYR A 274 7.79 -11.25 11.93
C TYR A 274 6.98 -10.46 10.90
N ARG A 275 6.24 -9.44 11.36
CA ARG A 275 5.62 -8.45 10.47
C ARG A 275 5.50 -7.09 11.16
N LEU A 276 5.44 -6.04 10.36
CA LEU A 276 5.01 -4.73 10.84
C LEU A 276 3.51 -4.57 10.69
N VAL A 277 2.92 -3.83 11.62
CA VAL A 277 1.48 -3.59 11.72
C VAL A 277 1.21 -2.10 11.94
N SER A 278 0.24 -1.54 11.20
CA SER A 278 -0.29 -0.20 11.43
C SER A 278 -1.77 -0.13 11.07
N GLY A 279 -2.66 0.05 12.05
CA GLY A 279 -4.12 -0.02 11.84
C GLY A 279 -4.54 -1.35 11.21
N ALA A 280 -5.14 -1.31 10.01
CA ALA A 280 -5.47 -2.50 9.22
C ALA A 280 -4.33 -2.99 8.30
N ALA A 281 -3.29 -2.18 8.08
CA ALA A 281 -2.18 -2.53 7.21
C ALA A 281 -1.23 -3.52 7.89
N ARG A 282 -0.72 -4.48 7.11
CA ARG A 282 0.27 -5.49 7.52
C ARG A 282 1.37 -5.55 6.46
N SER A 283 2.64 -5.59 6.87
CA SER A 283 3.73 -5.87 5.92
C SER A 283 3.67 -7.31 5.42
N ALA A 284 4.47 -7.62 4.40
CA ALA A 284 4.84 -9.01 4.13
C ALA A 284 5.46 -9.66 5.38
N VAL A 285 5.30 -10.98 5.49
CA VAL A 285 5.88 -11.77 6.58
C VAL A 285 7.37 -11.97 6.32
N ALA A 286 8.19 -11.54 7.27
CA ALA A 286 9.61 -11.84 7.30
C ALA A 286 9.83 -13.12 8.10
N HIS A 287 9.98 -14.24 7.41
CA HIS A 287 10.32 -15.52 8.02
C HIS A 287 11.80 -15.54 8.40
N VAL A 288 12.10 -15.67 9.70
CA VAL A 288 13.48 -15.82 10.18
C VAL A 288 13.73 -17.27 10.54
N SER A 289 14.49 -17.94 9.68
CA SER A 289 14.98 -19.29 9.97
C SER A 289 16.09 -19.23 11.03
N VAL A 290 16.09 -20.23 11.93
CA VAL A 290 17.11 -20.36 12.98
C VAL A 290 17.95 -21.60 12.70
N ALA A 291 19.28 -21.44 12.72
CA ALA A 291 20.24 -22.54 12.66
C ALA A 291 20.74 -22.86 14.07
N PRO A 292 20.89 -24.15 14.44
CA PRO A 292 21.53 -24.52 15.69
C PRO A 292 22.93 -23.92 15.81
N LEU A 293 23.31 -23.48 17.01
CA LEU A 293 24.68 -23.15 17.34
C LEU A 293 25.44 -24.45 17.50
N VAL A 294 26.37 -24.74 16.59
CA VAL A 294 27.26 -25.90 16.68
C VAL A 294 28.69 -25.40 16.83
N ARG A 295 29.45 -25.94 17.78
CA ARG A 295 30.87 -25.60 17.97
C ARG A 295 31.64 -26.81 18.44
N PHE A 296 32.92 -26.88 18.07
CA PHE A 296 33.86 -27.76 18.74
C PHE A 296 34.33 -27.12 20.05
N HIS A 297 34.59 -27.96 21.05
CA HIS A 297 35.23 -27.55 22.31
C HIS A 297 36.77 -27.61 22.22
N GLY A 298 37.33 -28.01 21.06
CA GLY A 298 38.74 -28.32 20.84
C GLY A 298 39.00 -29.81 20.60
N MET A 299 40.27 -30.16 20.41
CA MET A 299 40.74 -31.55 20.26
C MET A 299 41.38 -31.97 21.59
N PRO A 300 40.75 -32.88 22.38
CA PRO A 300 41.38 -33.36 23.60
C PRO A 300 42.61 -34.24 23.32
N ASP A 301 42.65 -34.88 22.14
CA ASP A 301 43.74 -35.71 21.63
C ASP A 301 43.71 -35.75 20.09
N ALA A 302 44.67 -36.44 19.47
CA ALA A 302 44.79 -36.57 18.01
C ALA A 302 43.75 -37.54 17.38
N ALA A 303 42.86 -38.14 18.17
CA ALA A 303 41.89 -39.14 17.72
C ALA A 303 40.44 -38.74 18.00
N THR A 304 40.18 -37.60 18.62
CA THR A 304 38.84 -37.25 19.13
C THR A 304 38.43 -35.84 18.74
N LEU A 305 37.23 -35.71 18.18
CA LEU A 305 36.55 -34.42 18.03
C LEU A 305 35.37 -34.37 18.98
N ARG A 306 35.37 -33.36 19.85
CA ARG A 306 34.25 -33.08 20.77
C ARG A 306 33.65 -31.71 20.48
N GLY A 307 32.35 -31.59 20.62
CA GLY A 307 31.65 -30.34 20.44
C GLY A 307 30.30 -30.32 21.12
N PHE A 308 29.55 -29.25 20.88
CA PHE A 308 28.20 -29.09 21.39
C PHE A 308 27.27 -28.45 20.35
N ALA A 309 25.97 -28.68 20.55
CA ALA A 309 24.89 -28.07 19.81
C ALA A 309 23.89 -27.39 20.75
N ARG A 310 23.36 -26.23 20.34
CA ARG A 310 22.24 -25.54 21.00
C ARG A 310 21.20 -25.09 19.96
N PRO A 311 19.87 -25.16 20.24
CA PRO A 311 19.27 -25.68 21.47
C PRO A 311 19.51 -27.18 21.61
N LEU A 312 19.11 -27.76 22.75
CA LEU A 312 19.34 -29.17 23.02
C LEU A 312 18.53 -30.03 22.04
N PHE A 313 19.25 -30.91 21.32
CA PHE A 313 18.66 -31.92 20.45
C PHE A 313 19.11 -33.34 20.85
N PRO A 314 18.76 -33.82 22.05
CA PRO A 314 19.15 -35.17 22.46
C PRO A 314 18.70 -36.21 21.42
N GLY A 315 19.60 -37.11 21.06
CA GLY A 315 19.38 -38.15 20.05
C GLY A 315 19.59 -37.70 18.60
N ALA A 316 19.80 -36.41 18.32
CA ALA A 316 20.09 -35.95 16.97
C ALA A 316 21.54 -36.29 16.56
N SER A 317 21.77 -36.51 15.27
CA SER A 317 23.09 -36.86 14.74
C SER A 317 23.85 -35.64 14.23
N ALA A 318 25.04 -35.39 14.78
CA ALA A 318 26.02 -34.45 14.27
C ALA A 318 26.99 -35.17 13.31
N ALA A 319 27.01 -34.74 12.05
CA ALA A 319 27.97 -35.22 11.06
C ALA A 319 29.28 -34.46 11.20
N LEU A 320 30.38 -35.15 11.48
CA LEU A 320 31.72 -34.59 11.43
C LEU A 320 32.24 -34.72 10.01
N GLN A 321 32.66 -33.60 9.43
CA GLN A 321 33.05 -33.53 8.04
C GLN A 321 34.48 -33.02 7.90
N ARG A 322 35.21 -33.57 6.93
CA ARG A 322 36.53 -33.09 6.49
C ARG A 322 36.41 -32.49 5.09
N PHE A 323 37.12 -31.40 4.83
CA PHE A 323 37.21 -30.82 3.50
C PHE A 323 38.28 -31.55 2.69
N ASP A 324 37.92 -32.02 1.48
CA ASP A 324 38.81 -32.77 0.59
C ASP A 324 39.49 -31.91 -0.49
N GLY A 325 39.32 -30.58 -0.42
CA GLY A 325 39.79 -29.63 -1.45
C GLY A 325 38.68 -29.13 -2.37
N ALA A 326 37.54 -29.83 -2.45
CA ALA A 326 36.40 -29.41 -3.25
C ALA A 326 35.07 -29.45 -2.46
N THR A 327 34.87 -30.48 -1.64
CA THR A 327 33.62 -30.75 -0.93
C THR A 327 33.86 -31.16 0.52
N TRP A 328 32.80 -31.06 1.33
CA TRP A 328 32.81 -31.55 2.71
C TRP A 328 32.31 -33.00 2.75
N LYS A 329 33.19 -33.94 3.09
CA LYS A 329 32.87 -35.36 3.23
C LYS A 329 32.62 -35.71 4.69
N THR A 330 31.54 -36.43 4.97
CA THR A 330 31.27 -36.92 6.33
C THR A 330 32.23 -38.06 6.65
N ILE A 331 33.05 -37.89 7.68
CA ILE A 331 34.04 -38.86 8.13
C ILE A 331 33.58 -39.64 9.37
N ALA A 332 32.67 -39.05 10.15
CA ALA A 332 32.07 -39.70 11.31
C ALA A 332 30.71 -39.06 11.62
N ARG A 333 29.92 -39.75 12.45
CA ARG A 333 28.68 -39.22 13.04
C ARG A 333 28.73 -39.43 14.55
N ALA A 334 28.28 -38.42 15.28
CA ALA A 334 28.11 -38.48 16.73
C ALA A 334 26.65 -38.23 17.09
N THR A 335 26.16 -38.93 18.10
CA THR A 335 24.84 -38.64 18.67
C THR A 335 25.00 -37.53 19.71
N ILE A 336 24.10 -36.54 19.66
CA ILE A 336 24.04 -35.47 20.66
C ILE A 336 23.39 -36.02 21.93
N ASP A 337 24.06 -35.86 23.07
CA ASP A 337 23.58 -36.33 24.37
C ASP A 337 22.54 -35.37 25.01
N GLN A 338 22.16 -35.66 26.25
CA GLN A 338 21.19 -34.87 27.01
C GLN A 338 21.68 -33.45 27.35
N ASN A 339 23.00 -33.25 27.45
CA ASN A 339 23.65 -31.97 27.69
C ASN A 339 23.90 -31.19 26.39
N GLY A 340 23.57 -31.80 25.25
CA GLY A 340 23.78 -31.24 23.92
C GLY A 340 25.22 -31.35 23.44
N ASP A 341 26.03 -32.16 24.10
CA ASP A 341 27.41 -32.44 23.71
C ASP A 341 27.45 -33.64 22.74
N PHE A 342 28.48 -33.68 21.91
CA PHE A 342 28.72 -34.79 20.98
C PHE A 342 30.22 -35.07 20.89
N GLN A 343 30.56 -36.33 20.71
CA GLN A 343 31.93 -36.77 20.50
C GLN A 343 31.99 -37.89 19.48
N ALA A 344 33.06 -37.92 18.69
CA ALA A 344 33.39 -39.04 17.83
C ALA A 344 34.90 -39.26 17.80
N HIS A 345 35.29 -40.53 17.72
CA HIS A 345 36.66 -40.91 17.40
C HIS A 345 36.85 -40.81 15.89
N VAL A 346 37.91 -40.12 15.47
CA VAL A 346 38.26 -39.83 14.09
C VAL A 346 39.78 -39.85 13.94
N ASN A 347 40.30 -40.31 12.81
CA ASN A 347 41.73 -40.19 12.54
C ASN A 347 42.04 -38.77 12.06
N LEU A 348 42.51 -37.90 12.97
CA LEU A 348 42.79 -36.50 12.65
C LEU A 348 44.12 -36.40 11.91
N THR A 349 44.02 -36.06 10.63
CA THR A 349 45.16 -35.68 9.80
C THR A 349 45.09 -34.18 9.51
N PRO A 350 46.20 -33.53 9.15
CA PRO A 350 46.20 -32.11 8.82
C PRO A 350 45.12 -31.76 7.79
N GLY A 351 44.42 -30.65 8.00
CA GLY A 351 43.32 -30.21 7.14
C GLY A 351 42.20 -29.50 7.89
N GLN A 352 41.06 -29.34 7.20
CA GLN A 352 39.92 -28.56 7.69
C GLN A 352 38.74 -29.46 8.03
N TYR A 353 38.13 -29.21 9.20
CA TYR A 353 37.04 -29.99 9.77
C TYR A 353 35.87 -29.09 10.17
N ARG A 354 34.65 -29.62 10.12
CA ARG A 354 33.45 -28.97 10.68
C ARG A 354 32.45 -29.99 11.19
N ALA A 355 31.62 -29.59 12.13
CA ALA A 355 30.42 -30.33 12.51
C ALA A 355 29.20 -29.75 11.77
N ARG A 356 28.33 -30.63 11.28
CA ARG A 356 27.06 -30.27 10.65
C ARG A 356 25.92 -31.02 11.31
N LEU A 357 24.95 -30.28 11.85
CA LEU A 357 23.69 -30.83 12.34
C LEU A 357 22.64 -30.77 11.22
N ALA A 358 21.97 -31.89 10.99
CA ALA A 358 20.88 -32.00 10.01
C ALA A 358 19.71 -31.07 10.36
N PRO A 359 18.88 -30.65 9.38
CA PRO A 359 17.68 -29.87 9.67
C PRO A 359 16.67 -30.73 10.44
N GLY A 360 15.86 -30.11 11.30
CA GLY A 360 14.87 -30.82 12.11
C GLY A 360 14.17 -29.92 13.12
N ARG A 361 12.95 -30.30 13.53
CA ARG A 361 12.12 -29.54 14.50
C ARG A 361 11.93 -28.06 14.10
N GLY A 362 11.84 -27.79 12.79
CA GLY A 362 11.74 -26.46 12.19
C GLY A 362 13.07 -25.74 11.96
N PHE A 363 14.18 -26.19 12.57
CA PHE A 363 15.49 -25.57 12.37
C PHE A 363 16.10 -25.94 11.02
N VAL A 364 16.80 -24.99 10.41
CA VAL A 364 17.66 -25.25 9.24
C VAL A 364 18.98 -25.90 9.69
N PRO A 365 19.81 -26.44 8.77
CA PRO A 365 21.06 -27.08 9.16
C PRO A 365 21.97 -26.14 9.93
N GLY A 366 22.54 -26.62 11.05
CA GLY A 366 23.56 -25.93 11.82
C GLY A 366 24.95 -26.36 11.38
N VAL A 367 25.89 -25.43 11.23
CA VAL A 367 27.27 -25.74 10.83
C VAL A 367 28.22 -25.02 11.79
N SER A 368 29.23 -25.74 12.29
CA SER A 368 30.26 -25.13 13.11
C SER A 368 31.19 -24.24 12.29
N PRO A 369 31.90 -23.29 12.92
CA PRO A 369 33.12 -22.75 12.32
C PRO A 369 34.08 -23.88 11.91
N THR A 370 34.89 -23.61 10.89
CA THR A 370 35.95 -24.53 10.46
C THR A 370 37.03 -24.63 11.53
N LEU A 371 37.37 -25.85 11.91
CA LEU A 371 38.52 -26.19 12.71
C LEU A 371 39.66 -26.60 11.78
N THR A 372 40.81 -25.93 11.87
CA THR A 372 42.02 -26.30 11.13
C THR A 372 42.92 -27.12 12.04
N VAL A 373 43.32 -28.29 11.56
CA VAL A 373 44.30 -29.16 12.20
C VAL A 373 45.61 -29.00 11.44
N GLY A 374 46.66 -28.54 12.13
CA GLY A 374 48.00 -28.40 11.56
C GLY A 374 48.75 -29.74 11.50
N PRO A 375 49.92 -29.78 10.83
CA PRO A 375 50.90 -30.84 11.04
C PRO A 375 51.29 -30.89 12.52
N ALA A 376 51.53 -32.10 13.03
CA ALA A 376 51.95 -32.35 14.41
C ALA A 376 53.32 -31.75 14.70
#